data_AF-A0A519VQA6-F1
#
_entry.id   AF-A0A519VQA6-F1
#
_cell.length_a   1.000
_cell.length_b   1.000
_cell.length_c   1.000
_cell.angle_alpha   90.00
_cell.angle_beta   90.00
_cell.angle_gamma   90.00
#
_symmetry.space_group_name_H-M   'P 1'
#
loop_
_entity.id
_entity.type
_entity.pdbx_description
1 polymer ?
#
loop_
_entity_poly.entity_id
_entity_poly.type
_entity_poly.pdbx_seq_one_letter_code
_entity_poly.pdbx_strand_id
1 'polypeptide(L)'
;MRFIVSTSTLLKHLQTVNGASSSSTVLPILENFLFEIKDGSLTISATDLQTSMTTSLPVESKEGGKVAVPARILLDTLKTLPDQPISFNIDDNSFSIEISAGDGKYKLSGENGDDF
;
A
#
# COMPACT_ATOMS: atom_id res chain seq x y z
N MET A 1 -5.58 -5.73 9.63
CA MET A 1 -5.54 -4.25 9.36
C MET A 1 -6.70 -3.79 8.48
N ARG A 2 -7.37 -2.64 8.76
CA ARG A 2 -8.43 -2.07 7.89
C ARG A 2 -8.49 -0.53 7.91
N PHE A 3 -8.57 0.10 6.74
CA PHE A 3 -8.67 1.57 6.62
C PHE A 3 -9.43 2.04 5.38
N ILE A 4 -9.80 3.33 5.34
CA ILE A 4 -10.45 4.00 4.21
C ILE A 4 -9.63 5.22 3.81
N VAL A 5 -9.51 5.45 2.50
CA VAL A 5 -8.80 6.61 1.92
C VAL A 5 -9.43 6.96 0.56
N SER A 6 -9.24 8.17 0.03
CA SER A 6 -9.61 8.47 -1.35
C SER A 6 -8.59 7.89 -2.34
N THR A 7 -9.07 7.48 -3.52
CA THR A 7 -8.21 7.03 -4.63
C THR A 7 -7.13 8.05 -4.95
N SER A 8 -7.51 9.32 -5.15
CA SER A 8 -6.58 10.38 -5.57
C SER A 8 -5.50 10.68 -4.52
N THR A 9 -5.87 10.72 -3.24
CA THR A 9 -4.91 10.97 -2.15
C THR A 9 -3.92 9.82 -2.05
N LEU A 10 -4.39 8.57 -2.00
CA LEU A 10 -3.50 7.41 -1.90
C LEU A 10 -2.56 7.34 -3.12
N LEU A 11 -3.09 7.50 -4.33
CA LEU A 11 -2.30 7.45 -5.56
C LEU A 11 -1.18 8.50 -5.57
N LYS A 12 -1.44 9.72 -5.10
CA LYS A 12 -0.43 10.78 -5.00
C LYS A 12 0.71 10.40 -4.05
N HIS A 13 0.39 9.84 -2.88
CA HIS A 13 1.39 9.39 -1.92
C HIS A 13 2.24 8.24 -2.49
N LEU A 14 1.60 7.25 -3.11
CA LEU A 14 2.31 6.12 -3.73
C LEU A 14 3.24 6.57 -4.87
N GLN A 15 2.78 7.45 -5.75
CA GLN A 15 3.62 8.00 -6.82
C GLN A 15 4.83 8.78 -6.29
N THR A 16 4.68 9.44 -5.14
CA THR A 16 5.78 10.17 -4.49
C THR A 16 6.88 9.22 -4.06
N VAL A 17 6.54 8.10 -3.40
CA VAL A 17 7.55 7.17 -2.87
C VAL A 17 8.06 6.16 -3.92
N ASN A 18 7.31 5.91 -4.99
CA ASN A 18 7.70 5.00 -6.07
C ASN A 18 9.01 5.39 -6.78
N GLY A 19 9.51 6.62 -6.60
CA GLY A 19 10.82 7.03 -7.10
C GLY A 19 12.00 6.26 -6.48
N ALA A 20 11.83 5.70 -5.28
CA ALA A 20 12.87 4.91 -4.59
C ALA A 20 12.80 3.41 -4.85
N SER A 21 11.74 2.91 -5.51
CA SER A 21 11.67 1.51 -5.93
C SER A 21 12.43 1.30 -7.23
N SER A 22 13.30 0.30 -7.29
CA SER A 22 14.01 -0.09 -8.51
C SER A 22 13.38 -1.32 -9.14
N SER A 23 12.91 -1.20 -10.40
CA SER A 23 12.30 -2.30 -11.16
C SER A 23 13.28 -3.40 -11.62
N SER A 24 14.53 -3.35 -11.15
CA SER A 24 15.58 -4.32 -11.44
C SER A 24 16.27 -4.82 -10.17
N THR A 25 15.55 -4.83 -9.04
CA THR A 25 16.07 -5.34 -7.78
C THR A 25 16.24 -6.86 -7.83
N VAL A 26 17.29 -7.36 -7.18
CA VAL A 26 17.51 -8.81 -6.99
C VAL A 26 16.57 -9.37 -5.90
N LEU A 27 16.02 -8.49 -5.06
CA LEU A 27 15.13 -8.83 -3.95
C LEU A 27 13.68 -8.50 -4.31
N PRO A 28 12.82 -9.50 -4.63
CA PRO A 28 11.45 -9.26 -5.09
C PRO A 28 10.59 -8.43 -4.13
N ILE A 29 10.77 -8.58 -2.82
CA ILE A 29 10.00 -7.84 -1.80
C ILE A 29 10.19 -6.32 -1.90
N LEU A 30 11.28 -5.85 -2.51
CA LEU A 30 11.54 -4.42 -2.75
C LEU A 30 10.76 -3.85 -3.94
N GLU A 31 10.03 -4.69 -4.68
CA GLU A 31 9.02 -4.26 -5.66
C GLU A 31 7.67 -3.93 -5.00
N ASN A 32 7.59 -3.99 -3.66
CA ASN A 32 6.42 -3.65 -2.88
C ASN A 32 6.51 -2.24 -2.29
N PHE A 33 5.36 -1.70 -1.92
CA PHE A 33 5.27 -0.64 -0.92
C PHE A 33 5.08 -1.26 0.45
N LEU A 34 5.82 -0.78 1.44
CA LEU A 34 5.55 -1.10 2.83
C LEU A 34 4.46 -0.21 3.38
N PHE A 35 3.34 -0.79 3.76
CA PHE A 35 2.25 -0.10 4.45
C PHE A 35 2.33 -0.42 5.94
N GLU A 36 2.37 0.62 6.77
CA GLU A 36 2.31 0.50 8.22
C GLU A 36 1.24 1.43 8.78
N ILE A 37 0.31 0.89 9.57
CA ILE A 37 -0.66 1.70 10.31
C ILE A 37 -0.31 1.69 11.78
N LYS A 38 -0.13 2.90 12.33
CA LYS A 38 0.10 3.13 13.74
C LYS A 38 -0.50 4.46 14.15
N ASP A 39 -1.18 4.48 15.30
CA ASP A 39 -1.74 5.70 15.92
C ASP A 39 -2.60 6.56 14.95
N GLY A 40 -3.39 5.91 14.08
CA GLY A 40 -4.26 6.60 13.12
C GLY A 40 -3.53 7.20 11.91
N SER A 41 -2.27 6.84 11.68
CA SER A 41 -1.48 7.26 10.53
C SER A 41 -1.08 6.03 9.70
N LEU A 42 -1.29 6.11 8.38
CA LEU A 42 -0.72 5.19 7.41
C LEU A 42 0.61 5.77 6.94
N THR A 43 1.68 5.02 7.16
CA THR A 43 3.02 5.29 6.62
C THR A 43 3.26 4.36 5.44
N ILE A 44 3.79 4.91 4.36
CA ILE A 44 4.08 4.20 3.12
C ILE A 44 5.56 4.39 2.79
N SER A 45 6.29 3.30 2.61
CA SER A 45 7.72 3.33 2.27
C SER A 45 8.04 2.52 1.01
N ALA A 46 9.08 2.95 0.30
CA ALA A 46 9.70 2.22 -0.81
C ALA A 46 11.22 2.37 -0.73
N THR A 47 11.98 1.34 -1.11
CA THR A 47 13.44 1.38 -1.05
C THR A 47 14.09 0.40 -2.03
N ASP A 48 15.31 0.70 -2.46
CA ASP A 48 16.22 -0.18 -3.20
C ASP A 48 17.48 -0.55 -2.38
N LEU A 49 17.42 -0.39 -1.06
CA LEU A 49 18.53 -0.50 -0.08
C LEU A 49 19.59 0.61 -0.15
N GLN A 50 19.60 1.46 -1.17
CA GLN A 50 20.48 2.62 -1.25
C GLN A 50 19.74 3.91 -0.97
N THR A 51 18.54 4.02 -1.52
CA THR A 51 17.61 5.12 -1.38
C THR A 51 16.33 4.60 -0.73
N SER A 52 15.78 5.38 0.20
CA SER A 52 14.49 5.11 0.81
C SER A 52 13.64 6.36 0.77
N MET A 53 12.37 6.21 0.40
CA MET A 53 11.38 7.29 0.43
C MET A 53 10.19 6.83 1.26
N THR A 54 9.74 7.73 2.13
CA THR A 54 8.60 7.51 3.02
C THR A 54 7.64 8.68 2.95
N THR A 55 6.35 8.38 3.02
CA THR A 55 5.30 9.37 3.16
C THR A 55 4.25 8.88 4.13
N SER A 56 3.44 9.78 4.67
CA SER A 56 2.39 9.43 5.62
C SER A 56 1.13 10.26 5.42
N LEU A 57 0.00 9.66 5.78
CA LEU A 57 -1.31 10.28 5.72
C LEU A 57 -2.18 9.79 6.89
N PRO A 58 -3.04 10.65 7.46
CA PRO A 58 -4.00 10.23 8.47
C PRO A 58 -5.05 9.31 7.86
N VAL A 59 -5.39 8.25 8.58
CA VAL A 59 -6.45 7.29 8.20
C VAL A 59 -7.28 6.89 9.40
N GLU A 60 -8.57 6.67 9.17
CA GLU A 60 -9.41 6.02 10.17
C GLU A 60 -9.17 4.51 10.13
N SER A 61 -8.51 3.99 11.18
CA SER A 61 -8.32 2.56 11.39
C SER A 61 -8.52 2.21 12.86
N LYS A 62 -9.15 1.06 13.11
CA LYS A 62 -9.26 0.49 14.46
C LYS A 62 -8.06 -0.39 14.82
N GLU A 63 -7.31 -0.84 13.83
CA GLU A 63 -6.26 -1.85 13.96
C GLU A 63 -5.00 -1.36 13.25
N GLY A 64 -3.86 -1.44 13.93
CA GLY A 64 -2.55 -1.25 13.31
C GLY A 64 -2.13 -2.45 12.48
N GLY A 65 -0.90 -2.40 11.97
CA GLY A 65 -0.27 -3.54 11.31
C GLY A 65 0.77 -3.11 10.29
N LYS A 66 1.40 -4.10 9.67
CA LYS A 66 2.43 -3.91 8.63
C LYS A 66 2.21 -4.93 7.52
N VAL A 67 2.25 -4.49 6.26
CA VAL A 67 2.10 -5.38 5.08
C VAL A 67 2.90 -4.82 3.91
N ALA A 68 3.56 -5.70 3.16
CA ALA A 68 4.20 -5.33 1.90
C ALA A 68 3.20 -5.55 0.74
N VAL A 69 2.93 -4.48 -0.02
CA VAL A 69 1.88 -4.43 -1.04
C VAL A 69 2.50 -4.32 -2.45
N PRO A 70 2.17 -5.19 -3.41
CA PRO A 70 2.69 -5.13 -4.78
C PRO A 70 2.51 -3.76 -5.44
N ALA A 71 3.62 -3.03 -5.62
CA ALA A 71 3.57 -1.62 -6.00
C ALA A 71 2.94 -1.42 -7.37
N ARG A 72 3.38 -2.21 -8.35
CA ARG A 72 2.91 -2.13 -9.74
C ARG A 72 1.41 -2.40 -9.85
N ILE A 73 0.95 -3.52 -9.30
CA ILE A 73 -0.46 -3.92 -9.40
C ILE A 73 -1.34 -2.91 -8.67
N LEU A 74 -0.92 -2.42 -7.50
CA LEU A 74 -1.66 -1.41 -6.76
C LEU A 74 -1.77 -0.10 -7.55
N LEU A 75 -0.65 0.42 -8.07
CA LEU A 75 -0.66 1.65 -8.86
C LEU A 75 -1.53 1.53 -10.11
N ASP A 76 -1.43 0.42 -10.83
CA ASP A 76 -2.20 0.19 -12.05
C ASP A 76 -3.70 0.07 -11.72
N THR A 77 -4.05 -0.59 -10.61
CA THR A 77 -5.44 -0.65 -10.13
C THR A 77 -5.97 0.76 -9.82
N LEU A 78 -5.25 1.54 -9.01
CA LEU A 78 -5.71 2.86 -8.58
C LEU A 78 -5.84 3.87 -9.73
N LYS A 79 -4.98 3.78 -10.77
CA LYS A 79 -5.07 4.63 -11.97
C LYS A 79 -6.35 4.41 -12.79
N THR A 80 -6.97 3.23 -12.67
CA THR A 80 -8.21 2.90 -13.40
C THR A 80 -9.48 3.32 -12.67
N LEU A 81 -9.37 3.62 -11.37
CA LEU A 81 -10.50 3.97 -10.53
C LEU A 81 -10.79 5.47 -10.62
N PRO A 82 -12.08 5.88 -10.59
CA PRO A 82 -12.42 7.28 -10.38
C PRO A 82 -11.98 7.74 -8.99
N ASP A 83 -11.95 9.06 -8.78
CA ASP A 83 -11.73 9.60 -7.45
C ASP A 83 -12.94 9.32 -6.55
N GLN A 84 -12.75 8.41 -5.59
CA GLN A 84 -13.80 7.94 -4.69
C GLN A 84 -13.16 7.40 -3.40
N PRO A 85 -13.94 7.23 -2.32
CA PRO A 85 -13.49 6.47 -1.15
C PRO A 85 -13.26 5.01 -1.51
N ILE A 86 -12.11 4.47 -1.09
CA ILE A 86 -11.75 3.06 -1.21
C ILE A 86 -11.41 2.52 0.17
N SER A 87 -11.83 1.29 0.45
CA SER A 87 -11.53 0.61 1.71
C SER A 87 -10.58 -0.55 1.49
N PHE A 88 -9.55 -0.64 2.33
CA PHE A 88 -8.63 -1.77 2.40
C PHE A 88 -8.98 -2.64 3.59
N ASN A 89 -9.04 -3.94 3.36
CA ASN A 89 -9.14 -4.96 4.40
C ASN A 89 -8.01 -5.98 4.19
N ILE A 90 -7.07 -6.03 5.12
CA ILE A 90 -5.90 -6.90 5.06
C ILE A 90 -6.03 -7.96 6.15
N ASP A 91 -5.93 -9.21 5.73
CA ASP A 91 -5.85 -10.36 6.62
C ASP A 91 -4.41 -10.53 7.13
N ASP A 92 -4.21 -10.42 8.43
CA ASP A 92 -2.86 -10.39 9.03
C ASP A 92 -2.16 -11.77 9.03
N ASN A 93 -2.87 -12.87 8.76
CA ASN A 93 -2.28 -14.21 8.71
C ASN A 93 -1.84 -14.59 7.30
N SER A 94 -2.65 -14.24 6.30
CA SER A 94 -2.43 -14.61 4.90
C SER A 94 -1.87 -13.47 4.04
N PHE A 95 -1.83 -12.25 4.59
CA PHE A 95 -1.49 -11.02 3.88
C PHE A 95 -2.37 -10.78 2.63
N SER A 96 -3.57 -11.38 2.58
CA SER A 96 -4.54 -11.12 1.53
C SER A 96 -5.11 -9.71 1.68
N ILE A 97 -5.04 -8.92 0.61
CA ILE A 97 -5.50 -7.53 0.59
C ILE A 97 -6.76 -7.46 -0.26
N GLU A 98 -7.88 -7.12 0.34
CA GLU A 98 -9.13 -6.80 -0.35
C GLU A 98 -9.32 -5.28 -0.43
N ILE A 99 -9.50 -4.77 -1.65
CA ILE A 99 -9.80 -3.35 -1.92
C ILE A 99 -11.24 -3.28 -2.43
N SER A 100 -12.09 -2.51 -1.75
CA SER A 100 -13.45 -2.22 -2.19
C SER A 100 -13.56 -0.77 -2.64
N ALA A 101 -14.17 -0.55 -3.81
CA ALA A 101 -14.30 0.76 -4.46
C ALA A 101 -15.67 0.85 -5.16
N GLY A 102 -16.66 1.42 -4.46
CA GLY A 102 -18.06 1.34 -4.90
C GLY A 102 -18.53 -0.12 -5.01
N ASP A 103 -19.04 -0.50 -6.18
CA ASP A 103 -19.44 -1.88 -6.48
C ASP A 103 -18.27 -2.80 -6.88
N GLY A 104 -17.08 -2.24 -7.07
CA GLY A 104 -15.87 -2.97 -7.45
C GLY A 104 -15.14 -3.59 -6.25
N LYS A 105 -14.64 -4.82 -6.44
CA LYS A 105 -13.76 -5.51 -5.49
C LYS A 105 -12.50 -6.02 -6.19
N TYR A 106 -11.36 -5.77 -5.59
CA TYR A 106 -10.04 -6.17 -6.09
C TYR A 106 -9.33 -6.95 -4.99
N LYS A 107 -8.53 -7.94 -5.39
CA LYS A 107 -7.71 -8.72 -4.47
C LYS A 107 -6.26 -8.69 -4.92
N LEU A 108 -5.38 -8.39 -3.97
CA LEU A 108 -3.94 -8.47 -4.13
C LEU A 108 -3.40 -9.49 -3.12
N SER A 109 -2.32 -10.16 -3.50
CA SER A 109 -1.54 -10.97 -2.57
C SER A 109 -0.41 -10.10 -2.04
N GLY A 110 -0.52 -9.67 -0.79
CA GLY A 110 0.57 -9.01 -0.09
C GLY A 110 1.59 -10.01 0.45
N GLU A 111 2.63 -9.47 1.05
CA GLU A 111 3.67 -10.22 1.75
C GLU A 111 3.80 -9.72 3.19
N ASN A 112 4.49 -10.49 4.02
CA ASN A 112 4.74 -10.13 5.40
C ASN A 112 5.50 -8.79 5.46
N GLY A 113 4.91 -7.81 6.15
CA GLY A 113 5.52 -6.49 6.28
C GLY A 113 6.82 -6.52 7.08
N ASP A 114 7.04 -7.52 7.94
CA ASP A 114 8.28 -7.64 8.73
C ASP A 114 9.47 -8.16 7.92
N ASP A 115 9.21 -8.78 6.76
CA ASP A 115 10.25 -9.27 5.85
C ASP A 115 10.77 -8.17 4.90
N PHE A 116 10.06 -7.03 4.82
CA PHE A 116 10.43 -5.83 4.08
C PHE A 116 11.36 -4.93 4.90
#